data_AF-A0A6G0MHS1-F1
#
_entry.id   AF-A0A6G0MHS1-F1
#
_cell.length_a   1.000
_cell.length_b   1.000
_cell.length_c   1.000
_cell.angle_alpha   90.00
_cell.angle_beta   90.00
_cell.angle_gamma   90.00
#
_symmetry.space_group_name_H-M   'P 1'
#
loop_
_entity.id
_entity.type
_entity.pdbx_description
1 polymer ?
#
loop_
_entity_poly.entity_id
_entity_poly.type
_entity_poly.pdbx_seq_one_letter_code
_entity_poly.pdbx_strand_id
1 'polypeptide(L)'
;MNFVPEGFYHAAQEKLEDPVMTEVPELWEPLPIKLAPGSPDSSLSWLHSSDEDDDKFDQTYHGKSNVPSGLASAGSKSSASGKRPRGPSSAGKGSATKVAKTSTQSSAGSTSRPKAKLPAPLPDDGVIEPPKKGSWCNYGIKVQALNRQTMGFPSYMPVQPLLQHLHVRWVPIECWELMQTCPWDGMWQQRISTLVFFKYSEMSPEMTEMITLILDFMSRWRREYWEWYHWVTMDPDFDYYRTQELRAIPELADMYRDRKDRHSDFDNHRKKMMAEVQKSPGYSDRIWFEPGLWVVPQNPCYWITGDAELQISLQDQLVSVDDLEPARTQWVTRQSEDVFLKLAPALLRNQLLSETEQLDNLLLPSSKYDEDTLAAVLAAVSKKKRK
;
A
#
# COMPACT_ATOMS: atom_id res chain seq x y z
N MET A 1 -24.64 -22.29 14.24
CA MET A 1 -23.25 -22.33 14.75
C MET A 1 -22.90 -20.91 15.17
N ASN A 2 -22.54 -20.69 16.43
CA ASN A 2 -22.21 -19.35 16.94
C ASN A 2 -20.79 -18.99 16.51
N PHE A 3 -20.62 -17.81 15.93
CA PHE A 3 -19.31 -17.26 15.57
C PHE A 3 -18.50 -16.97 16.84
N VAL A 4 -17.26 -17.45 16.89
CA VAL A 4 -16.33 -17.21 18.00
C VAL A 4 -15.24 -16.26 17.48
N PRO A 5 -15.13 -15.02 18.00
CA PRO A 5 -14.14 -14.05 17.54
C PRO A 5 -12.69 -14.54 17.72
N GLU A 6 -11.78 -14.11 16.84
CA GLU A 6 -10.42 -14.67 16.72
C GLU A 6 -9.54 -14.39 17.96
N GLY A 7 -9.80 -13.29 18.66
CA GLY A 7 -9.15 -12.99 19.94
C GLY A 7 -9.41 -14.04 21.03
N PHE A 8 -10.57 -14.70 20.98
CA PHE A 8 -10.85 -15.84 21.86
C PHE A 8 -10.04 -17.07 21.43
N TYR A 9 -9.88 -17.33 20.14
CA TYR A 9 -9.04 -18.44 19.67
C TYR A 9 -7.58 -18.29 20.14
N HIS A 10 -7.01 -17.09 20.01
CA HIS A 10 -5.66 -16.80 20.49
C HIS A 10 -5.52 -16.93 22.01
N ALA A 11 -6.51 -16.48 22.80
CA ALA A 11 -6.49 -16.63 24.25
C ALA A 11 -6.61 -18.11 24.69
N ALA A 12 -7.35 -18.94 23.95
CA ALA A 12 -7.39 -20.38 24.19
C ALA A 12 -6.05 -21.03 23.85
N GLN A 13 -5.43 -20.65 22.73
CA GLN A 13 -4.15 -21.19 22.31
C GLN A 13 -3.03 -20.84 23.29
N GLU A 14 -2.97 -19.60 23.79
CA GLU A 14 -2.01 -19.17 24.80
C GLU A 14 -2.15 -19.98 26.11
N LYS A 15 -3.39 -20.27 26.54
CA LYS A 15 -3.64 -21.11 27.72
C LYS A 15 -3.28 -22.59 27.51
N LEU A 16 -3.39 -23.10 26.28
CA LEU A 16 -3.04 -24.47 25.93
C LEU A 16 -1.52 -24.68 25.85
N GLU A 17 -0.76 -23.63 25.54
CA GLU A 17 0.70 -23.64 25.43
C GLU A 17 1.41 -23.37 26.78
N ASP A 18 0.66 -23.12 27.86
CA ASP A 18 1.22 -22.96 29.22
C ASP A 18 1.70 -24.33 29.78
N PRO A 19 3.01 -24.52 30.05
CA PRO A 19 3.56 -25.78 30.53
C PRO A 19 3.15 -26.15 31.97
N VAL A 20 2.44 -25.27 32.68
CA VAL A 20 1.93 -25.51 34.06
C VAL A 20 0.49 -26.02 34.07
N MET A 21 -0.14 -26.21 32.90
CA MET A 21 -1.55 -26.62 32.83
C MET A 21 -1.74 -28.08 33.29
N THR A 22 -2.06 -28.25 34.58
CA THR A 22 -2.33 -29.56 35.20
C THR A 22 -3.81 -29.86 35.37
N GLU A 23 -4.70 -28.93 35.04
CA GLU A 23 -6.16 -29.05 35.21
C GLU A 23 -6.92 -28.55 33.97
N VAL A 24 -8.11 -29.12 33.74
CA VAL A 24 -9.01 -28.72 32.65
C VAL A 24 -9.46 -27.27 32.88
N PRO A 25 -9.26 -26.34 31.94
CA PRO A 25 -9.69 -24.95 32.11
C PRO A 25 -11.19 -24.84 32.36
N GLU A 26 -11.59 -23.96 33.27
CA GLU A 26 -13.01 -23.67 33.52
C GLU A 26 -13.73 -23.25 32.23
N LEU A 27 -14.99 -23.71 32.11
CA LEU A 27 -15.85 -23.39 30.98
C LEU A 27 -16.01 -21.87 30.88
N TRP A 28 -15.72 -21.31 29.70
CA TRP A 28 -15.86 -19.89 29.47
C TRP A 28 -17.31 -19.41 29.62
N GLU A 29 -17.46 -18.16 30.07
CA GLU A 29 -18.75 -17.51 30.11
C GLU A 29 -19.38 -17.46 28.70
N PRO A 30 -20.73 -17.52 28.61
CA PRO A 30 -21.42 -17.48 27.32
C PRO A 30 -21.02 -16.27 26.49
N LEU A 31 -20.62 -16.51 25.23
CA LEU A 31 -20.20 -15.47 24.31
C LEU A 31 -21.28 -14.38 24.15
N PRO A 32 -20.91 -13.09 24.09
CA PRO A 32 -21.87 -12.02 23.85
C PRO A 32 -22.59 -12.23 22.52
N ILE A 33 -23.93 -12.29 22.55
CA ILE A 33 -24.78 -12.54 21.37
C ILE A 33 -24.81 -11.33 20.42
N LYS A 34 -24.23 -10.18 20.80
CA LYS A 34 -24.13 -8.98 19.98
C LYS A 34 -22.71 -8.42 19.96
N LEU A 35 -22.16 -8.30 18.76
CA LEU A 35 -20.98 -7.50 18.47
C LEU A 35 -21.28 -6.03 18.80
N ALA A 36 -20.45 -5.41 19.63
CA ALA A 36 -20.48 -3.98 19.83
C ALA A 36 -20.09 -3.26 18.52
N PRO A 37 -20.73 -2.13 18.16
CA PRO A 37 -20.29 -1.34 17.01
C PRO A 37 -18.86 -0.84 17.30
N GLY A 38 -17.89 -1.23 16.46
CA GLY A 38 -16.49 -0.85 16.60
C GLY A 38 -15.52 -1.96 17.02
N SER A 39 -15.92 -3.23 17.02
CA SER A 39 -14.97 -4.35 17.22
C SER A 39 -14.01 -4.48 16.02
N PRO A 40 -12.68 -4.58 16.22
CA PRO A 40 -11.67 -4.64 15.15
C PRO A 40 -11.64 -5.96 14.37
N ASP A 41 -12.54 -6.90 14.66
CA ASP A 41 -12.55 -8.26 14.09
C ASP A 41 -13.41 -8.41 12.82
N SER A 42 -13.55 -7.33 12.03
CA SER A 42 -14.13 -7.45 10.69
C SER A 42 -13.02 -7.84 9.72
N SER A 43 -13.02 -9.11 9.31
CA SER A 43 -12.17 -9.75 8.30
C SER A 43 -12.08 -9.00 6.94
N LEU A 44 -12.86 -7.93 6.78
CA LEU A 44 -13.01 -7.11 5.58
C LEU A 44 -12.72 -5.62 5.83
N SER A 45 -12.16 -5.27 6.99
CA SER A 45 -11.80 -3.89 7.33
C SER A 45 -10.77 -3.25 6.38
N TRP A 46 -10.01 -4.06 5.65
CA TRP A 46 -9.09 -3.59 4.60
C TRP A 46 -9.80 -3.06 3.33
N LEU A 47 -11.07 -3.43 3.10
CA LEU A 47 -11.89 -2.85 2.01
C LEU A 47 -12.38 -1.44 2.32
N HIS A 48 -12.41 -1.07 3.60
CA HIS A 48 -12.84 0.23 4.08
C HIS A 48 -11.62 0.99 4.60
N SER A 49 -10.91 1.62 3.68
CA SER A 49 -9.90 2.64 3.99
C SER A 49 -10.48 3.64 4.98
N SER A 50 -10.04 3.62 6.25
CA SER A 50 -10.51 4.57 7.27
C SER A 50 -9.93 5.95 7.00
N ASP A 51 -10.79 6.97 7.04
CA ASP A 51 -10.52 8.41 6.84
C ASP A 51 -9.64 9.06 7.95
N GLU A 52 -8.51 8.45 8.30
CA GLU A 52 -7.60 9.00 9.33
C GLU A 52 -6.27 9.40 8.68
N ASP A 53 -6.09 10.71 8.50
CA ASP A 53 -4.86 11.46 8.17
C ASP A 53 -3.96 10.85 7.06
N ASP A 54 -4.30 11.18 5.82
CA ASP A 54 -3.49 10.94 4.60
C ASP A 54 -2.11 11.66 4.59
N ASP A 55 -1.79 12.47 5.61
CA ASP A 55 -0.51 13.21 5.71
C ASP A 55 0.66 12.36 6.24
N LYS A 56 0.42 11.09 6.62
CA LYS A 56 1.46 10.24 7.24
C LYS A 56 2.10 9.22 6.30
N PHE A 57 1.58 9.08 5.07
CA PHE A 57 1.91 7.93 4.25
C PHE A 57 3.37 7.90 3.74
N ASP A 58 4.15 8.97 3.96
CA ASP A 58 5.59 8.91 3.78
C ASP A 58 6.32 9.95 4.66
N GLN A 59 7.25 9.49 5.49
CA GLN A 59 8.10 10.38 6.31
C GLN A 59 9.29 10.95 5.53
N THR A 60 9.38 10.70 4.22
CA THR A 60 10.27 11.42 3.29
C THR A 60 9.75 12.84 3.00
N TYR A 61 8.51 13.17 3.40
CA TYR A 61 7.81 14.41 3.04
C TYR A 61 8.11 15.66 3.88
N HIS A 62 8.95 15.62 4.94
CA HIS A 62 9.24 16.83 5.74
C HIS A 62 10.67 17.36 5.57
N GLY A 63 10.92 17.95 4.40
CA GLY A 63 11.98 18.95 4.23
C GLY A 63 11.53 20.30 4.82
N LYS A 64 12.04 20.67 5.99
CA LYS A 64 11.81 22.00 6.59
C LYS A 64 12.45 23.10 5.72
N SER A 65 11.65 23.83 4.94
CA SER A 65 12.05 25.14 4.43
C SER A 65 11.42 26.25 5.29
N ASN A 66 12.21 26.76 6.24
CA ASN A 66 11.97 28.07 6.83
C ASN A 66 12.27 29.14 5.77
N VAL A 67 11.24 29.82 5.24
CA VAL A 67 11.40 31.15 4.66
C VAL A 67 10.31 32.07 5.22
N PRO A 68 10.65 33.25 5.76
CA PRO A 68 9.68 34.15 6.40
C PRO A 68 8.95 34.99 5.34
N SER A 69 7.63 34.90 5.30
CA SER A 69 6.79 35.81 4.50
C SER A 69 6.67 37.16 5.20
N GLY A 70 7.34 38.17 4.65
CA GLY A 70 7.14 39.58 5.02
C GLY A 70 6.31 40.33 3.98
N LEU A 71 5.28 41.05 4.46
CA LEU A 71 4.59 42.24 3.93
C LEU A 71 4.06 42.21 2.47
N ALA A 72 2.88 42.75 2.10
CA ALA A 72 2.14 43.89 2.64
C ALA A 72 0.64 43.84 2.26
N SER A 73 -0.12 44.62 3.02
CA SER A 73 -1.57 44.88 3.03
C SER A 73 -2.19 45.46 1.75
N ALA A 74 -3.52 45.27 1.60
CA ALA A 74 -4.51 46.36 1.52
C ALA A 74 -5.96 45.81 1.48
N GLY A 75 -6.87 46.37 2.28
CA GLY A 75 -8.30 46.03 2.23
C GLY A 75 -9.10 46.43 3.47
N SER A 76 -9.42 47.72 3.57
CA SER A 76 -10.09 48.44 4.66
C SER A 76 -11.57 48.08 4.86
N LYS A 77 -12.08 48.12 6.12
CA LYS A 77 -13.13 49.06 6.63
C LYS A 77 -13.77 48.66 7.98
N SER A 78 -13.83 49.66 8.88
CA SER A 78 -14.86 49.99 9.92
C SER A 78 -15.23 48.95 11.00
N SER A 79 -15.50 49.27 12.28
CA SER A 79 -15.57 50.51 13.08
C SER A 79 -15.98 50.15 14.53
N ALA A 80 -15.87 51.12 15.45
CA ALA A 80 -16.43 51.23 16.82
C ALA A 80 -15.47 50.79 17.96
N SER A 81 -14.75 51.69 18.65
CA SER A 81 -15.16 52.77 19.59
C SER A 81 -15.18 52.28 21.05
N GLY A 82 -14.39 52.92 21.92
CA GLY A 82 -14.66 52.84 23.37
C GLY A 82 -13.49 52.89 24.36
N LYS A 83 -12.80 54.03 24.45
CA LYS A 83 -12.35 54.73 25.68
C LYS A 83 -11.60 53.96 26.80
N ARG A 84 -10.34 54.37 27.02
CA ARG A 84 -9.63 54.41 28.33
C ARG A 84 -10.19 55.53 29.23
N PRO A 85 -10.02 55.45 30.57
CA PRO A 85 -8.97 56.25 31.22
C PRO A 85 -8.22 55.59 32.40
N ARG A 86 -7.07 56.21 32.74
CA ARG A 86 -6.07 55.95 33.79
C ARG A 86 -6.61 56.30 35.20
N GLY A 87 -6.40 55.49 36.26
CA GLY A 87 -5.28 55.51 37.25
C GLY A 87 -5.80 55.95 38.66
N PRO A 88 -5.03 56.04 39.77
CA PRO A 88 -3.86 55.28 40.28
C PRO A 88 -3.92 54.98 41.83
N SER A 89 -2.78 54.53 42.43
CA SER A 89 -2.37 54.51 43.88
C SER A 89 -2.72 53.25 44.72
N SER A 90 -1.89 52.70 45.64
CA SER A 90 -0.53 53.02 46.16
C SER A 90 0.10 51.86 46.98
N ALA A 91 1.44 51.94 47.14
CA ALA A 91 2.31 51.49 48.26
C ALA A 91 2.63 49.97 48.43
N GLY A 92 3.86 49.52 48.72
CA GLY A 92 5.18 50.16 48.89
C GLY A 92 6.20 49.18 49.52
N LYS A 93 7.52 49.47 49.32
CA LYS A 93 8.76 48.93 49.96
C LYS A 93 9.24 47.53 49.49
N GLY A 94 10.52 47.29 49.14
CA GLY A 94 11.72 48.14 49.09
C GLY A 94 12.98 47.38 48.57
N SER A 95 13.97 48.17 48.12
CA SER A 95 15.46 48.01 48.03
C SER A 95 16.09 46.59 47.92
N ALA A 96 17.14 46.30 47.13
CA ALA A 96 18.33 47.11 46.83
C ALA A 96 19.14 46.62 45.59
N THR A 97 19.94 47.55 45.08
CA THR A 97 20.83 47.60 43.91
C THR A 97 22.09 46.71 44.02
N LYS A 98 22.63 46.18 42.89
CA LYS A 98 23.99 46.50 42.36
C LYS A 98 24.47 45.66 41.16
N VAL A 99 24.64 46.37 40.04
CA VAL A 99 25.83 46.50 39.16
C VAL A 99 26.49 45.26 38.53
N ALA A 100 26.53 45.32 37.20
CA ALA A 100 27.22 44.45 36.25
C ALA A 100 28.76 44.41 36.38
N LYS A 101 29.36 43.30 35.93
CA LYS A 101 30.63 43.34 35.17
C LYS A 101 30.79 42.13 34.23
N THR A 102 31.16 42.48 33.02
CA THR A 102 31.56 41.75 31.81
C THR A 102 32.51 40.57 31.99
N SER A 103 32.33 39.50 31.20
CA SER A 103 33.44 38.68 30.71
C SER A 103 33.11 37.99 29.37
N THR A 104 33.67 38.57 28.31
CA THR A 104 34.32 37.89 27.17
C THR A 104 33.46 37.22 26.09
N GLN A 105 33.31 37.93 24.96
CA GLN A 105 33.16 37.33 23.63
C GLN A 105 34.40 36.49 23.29
N SER A 106 34.19 35.23 22.90
CA SER A 106 35.10 34.52 22.00
C SER A 106 34.28 33.70 21.01
N SER A 107 34.47 34.04 19.75
CA SER A 107 33.87 33.45 18.56
C SER A 107 34.59 32.14 18.24
N ALA A 108 33.87 31.01 18.12
CA ALA A 108 34.31 29.85 17.33
C ALA A 108 33.23 28.76 17.26
N GLY A 109 32.87 28.38 16.03
CA GLY A 109 32.48 27.01 15.68
C GLY A 109 31.04 26.61 15.96
N SER A 110 30.17 26.79 14.95
CA SER A 110 29.00 25.92 14.80
C SER A 110 29.46 24.47 14.62
N THR A 111 29.57 23.71 15.70
CA THR A 111 29.70 22.26 15.60
C THR A 111 28.34 21.73 15.16
N SER A 112 28.23 21.46 13.87
CA SER A 112 27.18 20.62 13.30
C SER A 112 27.09 19.33 14.12
N ARG A 113 25.89 19.05 14.61
CA ARG A 113 25.55 17.77 15.23
C ARG A 113 25.94 16.66 14.24
N PRO A 114 26.68 15.61 14.64
CA PRO A 114 27.04 14.53 13.71
C PRO A 114 25.75 13.92 13.15
N LYS A 115 25.61 13.88 11.82
CA LYS A 115 24.60 13.02 11.17
C LYS A 115 24.84 11.61 11.73
N ALA A 116 23.86 11.05 12.43
CA ALA A 116 23.92 9.67 12.89
C ALA A 116 24.28 8.81 11.66
N LYS A 117 25.36 8.02 11.75
CA LYS A 117 25.72 7.11 10.67
C LYS A 117 24.54 6.17 10.46
N LEU A 118 24.04 6.12 9.23
CA LEU A 118 23.01 5.15 8.84
C LEU A 118 23.49 3.76 9.20
N PRO A 119 22.63 2.89 9.75
CA PRO A 119 22.96 1.48 9.89
C PRO A 119 23.37 0.95 8.52
N ALA A 120 24.52 0.28 8.43
CA ALA A 120 24.94 -0.35 7.18
C ALA A 120 23.96 -1.49 6.83
N PRO A 121 23.60 -1.67 5.55
CA PRO A 121 22.89 -2.87 5.13
C PRO A 121 23.80 -4.08 5.33
N LEU A 122 23.20 -5.26 5.44
CA LEU A 122 23.96 -6.49 5.37
C LEU A 122 24.43 -6.71 3.92
N PRO A 123 25.45 -7.56 3.69
CA PRO A 123 25.81 -7.97 2.34
C PRO A 123 24.59 -8.53 1.62
N ASP A 124 24.42 -8.15 0.36
CA ASP A 124 23.42 -8.79 -0.49
C ASP A 124 23.98 -10.14 -0.97
N ASP A 125 23.39 -11.21 -0.45
CA ASP A 125 23.69 -12.60 -0.82
C ASP A 125 22.71 -13.15 -1.87
N GLY A 126 21.84 -12.29 -2.41
CA GLY A 126 20.77 -12.67 -3.34
C GLY A 126 19.57 -13.34 -2.65
N VAL A 127 19.51 -13.35 -1.31
CA VAL A 127 18.47 -14.07 -0.57
C VAL A 127 17.34 -13.15 -0.12
N ILE A 128 16.11 -13.61 -0.35
CA ILE A 128 14.90 -13.08 0.30
C ILE A 128 14.59 -14.00 1.49
N GLU A 129 14.79 -13.52 2.73
CA GLU A 129 14.44 -14.30 3.91
C GLU A 129 12.92 -14.41 4.08
N PRO A 130 12.40 -15.56 4.53
CA PRO A 130 10.99 -15.67 4.89
C PRO A 130 10.65 -14.78 6.10
N PRO A 131 9.40 -14.29 6.20
CA PRO A 131 8.97 -13.49 7.34
C PRO A 131 9.19 -14.19 8.68
N LYS A 132 9.72 -13.45 9.67
CA LYS A 132 9.95 -13.95 11.04
C LYS A 132 9.57 -12.90 12.09
N LYS A 133 9.38 -13.33 13.35
CA LYS A 133 9.01 -12.43 14.45
C LYS A 133 10.00 -11.27 14.57
N GLY A 134 9.50 -10.05 14.51
CA GLY A 134 10.32 -8.84 14.48
C GLY A 134 10.68 -8.45 13.05
N SER A 135 11.97 -8.50 12.73
CA SER A 135 12.54 -8.01 11.47
C SER A 135 13.42 -9.07 10.81
N TRP A 136 13.41 -9.13 9.49
CA TRP A 136 14.21 -10.03 8.67
C TRP A 136 14.88 -9.27 7.53
N CYS A 137 15.62 -9.95 6.66
CA CYS A 137 16.38 -9.30 5.59
C CYS A 137 15.97 -9.80 4.21
N ASN A 138 15.79 -8.88 3.28
CA ASN A 138 15.67 -9.17 1.86
C ASN A 138 16.84 -8.47 1.17
N TYR A 139 17.68 -9.21 0.45
CA TYR A 139 18.84 -8.65 -0.28
C TYR A 139 19.76 -7.79 0.62
N GLY A 140 19.95 -8.21 1.87
CA GLY A 140 20.70 -7.45 2.87
C GLY A 140 20.00 -6.20 3.46
N ILE A 141 18.79 -5.87 3.00
CA ILE A 141 17.96 -4.78 3.54
C ILE A 141 17.03 -5.34 4.61
N LYS A 142 17.12 -4.77 5.82
CA LYS A 142 16.24 -5.14 6.92
C LYS A 142 14.82 -4.61 6.69
N VAL A 143 13.86 -5.51 6.70
CA VAL A 143 12.42 -5.23 6.61
C VAL A 143 11.73 -5.58 7.93
N GLN A 144 10.55 -5.01 8.12
CA GLN A 144 9.69 -5.23 9.28
C GLN A 144 8.26 -5.50 8.82
N ALA A 145 7.52 -6.24 9.65
CA ALA A 145 6.11 -6.51 9.39
C ALA A 145 5.30 -5.21 9.33
N LEU A 146 4.36 -5.16 8.39
CA LEU A 146 3.45 -4.05 8.19
C LEU A 146 2.09 -4.41 8.77
N ASN A 147 1.68 -3.69 9.81
CA ASN A 147 0.36 -3.90 10.40
C ASN A 147 -0.72 -3.46 9.41
N ARG A 148 -1.82 -4.23 9.33
CA ARG A 148 -2.98 -3.91 8.48
C ARG A 148 -2.63 -3.86 6.98
N GLN A 149 -2.07 -4.95 6.47
CA GLN A 149 -2.00 -5.17 5.03
C GLN A 149 -3.23 -5.93 4.54
N THR A 150 -3.64 -5.69 3.29
CA THR A 150 -4.65 -6.52 2.64
C THR A 150 -4.20 -7.98 2.60
N MET A 151 -5.11 -8.90 2.95
CA MET A 151 -4.82 -10.33 3.01
C MET A 151 -4.21 -10.84 1.70
N GLY A 152 -3.17 -11.67 1.81
CA GLY A 152 -2.48 -12.28 0.67
C GLY A 152 -1.32 -11.45 0.13
N PHE A 153 -1.36 -10.13 0.25
CA PHE A 153 -0.26 -9.28 -0.20
C PHE A 153 0.95 -9.30 0.75
N PRO A 154 2.16 -9.03 0.24
CA PRO A 154 3.34 -8.81 1.05
C PRO A 154 3.10 -7.79 2.16
N SER A 155 3.24 -8.24 3.41
CA SER A 155 2.94 -7.48 4.63
C SER A 155 4.24 -7.05 5.33
N TYR A 156 5.10 -6.36 4.58
CA TYR A 156 6.34 -5.82 5.11
C TYR A 156 6.74 -4.51 4.45
N MET A 157 7.61 -3.77 5.14
CA MET A 157 8.22 -2.55 4.64
C MET A 157 9.69 -2.46 5.06
N PRO A 158 10.53 -1.70 4.33
CA PRO A 158 11.88 -1.38 4.77
C PRO A 158 11.87 -0.70 6.15
N VAL A 159 12.81 -1.06 7.01
CA VAL A 159 13.02 -0.32 8.26
C VAL A 159 13.51 1.09 7.90
N GLN A 160 12.87 2.13 8.45
CA GLN A 160 12.99 3.51 7.96
C GLN A 160 14.43 4.03 7.75
N PRO A 161 15.41 3.81 8.66
CA PRO A 161 16.81 4.15 8.40
C PRO A 161 17.43 3.51 7.15
N LEU A 162 16.91 2.37 6.69
CA LEU A 162 17.42 1.66 5.51
C LEU A 162 16.71 2.02 4.21
N LEU A 163 15.67 2.85 4.26
CA LEU A 163 15.01 3.38 3.05
C LEU A 163 16.02 4.13 2.16
N GLN A 164 16.96 4.86 2.77
CA GLN A 164 18.02 5.57 2.05
C GLN A 164 18.97 4.62 1.30
N HIS A 165 19.15 3.38 1.74
CA HIS A 165 19.93 2.41 0.98
C HIS A 165 19.19 1.93 -0.27
N LEU A 166 17.85 1.90 -0.23
CA LEU A 166 17.06 1.65 -1.44
C LEU A 166 17.13 2.81 -2.42
N HIS A 167 17.20 4.06 -1.96
CA HIS A 167 17.45 5.22 -2.83
C HIS A 167 18.79 5.08 -3.56
N VAL A 168 19.82 4.61 -2.86
CA VAL A 168 21.16 4.38 -3.46
C VAL A 168 21.14 3.21 -4.46
N ARG A 169 20.37 2.15 -4.18
CA ARG A 169 20.22 0.99 -5.08
C ARG A 169 19.31 1.25 -6.26
N TRP A 170 18.53 2.32 -6.23
CA TRP A 170 17.62 2.63 -7.31
C TRP A 170 18.40 3.03 -8.57
N VAL A 171 18.17 2.30 -9.65
CA VAL A 171 18.79 2.53 -10.96
C VAL A 171 17.74 3.17 -11.88
N PRO A 172 17.74 4.51 -12.08
CA PRO A 172 16.62 5.18 -12.74
C PRO A 172 16.44 4.78 -14.20
N ILE A 173 17.54 4.55 -14.92
CA ILE A 173 17.50 4.14 -16.34
C ILE A 173 16.86 2.76 -16.47
N GLU A 174 17.35 1.74 -15.74
CA GLU A 174 16.74 0.41 -15.75
C GLU A 174 15.28 0.43 -15.27
N CYS A 175 14.97 1.23 -14.25
CA CYS A 175 13.60 1.40 -13.80
C CYS A 175 12.71 1.99 -14.89
N TRP A 176 13.19 2.99 -15.63
CA TRP A 176 12.46 3.58 -16.75
C TRP A 176 12.31 2.57 -17.89
N GLU A 177 13.38 1.89 -18.29
CA GLU A 177 13.35 0.85 -19.33
C GLU A 177 12.34 -0.25 -18.99
N LEU A 178 12.28 -0.70 -17.73
CA LEU A 178 11.28 -1.65 -17.27
C LEU A 178 9.86 -1.10 -17.48
N MET A 179 9.58 0.16 -17.11
CA MET A 179 8.26 0.75 -17.33
C MET A 179 7.91 0.83 -18.82
N GLN A 180 8.89 1.04 -19.71
CA GLN A 180 8.66 1.04 -21.16
C GLN A 180 8.27 -0.32 -21.73
N THR A 181 8.55 -1.42 -21.02
CA THR A 181 8.06 -2.76 -21.41
C THR A 181 6.58 -2.98 -21.10
N CYS A 182 5.94 -2.04 -20.40
CA CYS A 182 4.54 -2.11 -19.99
C CYS A 182 4.19 -3.44 -19.27
N PRO A 183 4.87 -3.80 -18.16
CA PRO A 183 4.65 -5.10 -17.49
C PRO A 183 3.20 -5.30 -17.03
N TRP A 184 2.48 -4.21 -16.77
CA TRP A 184 1.05 -4.23 -16.48
C TRP A 184 0.17 -4.73 -17.63
N ASP A 185 0.58 -4.57 -18.89
CA ASP A 185 -0.15 -5.10 -20.04
C ASP A 185 -0.05 -6.64 -20.04
N GLY A 186 1.14 -7.16 -19.76
CA GLY A 186 1.36 -8.60 -19.56
C GLY A 186 0.52 -9.15 -18.40
N MET A 187 0.52 -8.47 -17.25
CA MET A 187 -0.31 -8.81 -16.10
C MET A 187 -1.81 -8.82 -16.45
N TRP A 188 -2.27 -7.85 -17.23
CA TRP A 188 -3.67 -7.76 -17.65
C TRP A 188 -4.07 -8.87 -18.63
N GLN A 189 -3.25 -9.17 -19.63
CA GLN A 189 -3.53 -10.19 -20.64
C GLN A 189 -3.54 -11.60 -20.05
N GLN A 190 -2.72 -11.86 -19.03
CA GLN A 190 -2.58 -13.16 -18.38
C GLN A 190 -3.44 -13.31 -17.11
N ARG A 191 -4.25 -12.30 -16.78
CA ARG A 191 -5.13 -12.35 -15.60
C ARG A 191 -6.10 -13.51 -15.67
N ILE A 192 -6.63 -13.88 -14.51
CA ILE A 192 -7.76 -14.80 -14.43
C ILE A 192 -8.98 -14.12 -15.05
N SER A 193 -9.47 -14.68 -16.15
CA SER A 193 -10.55 -14.10 -16.94
C SER A 193 -11.92 -14.73 -16.66
N THR A 194 -12.08 -15.36 -15.50
CA THR A 194 -13.31 -16.06 -15.10
C THR A 194 -13.62 -15.78 -13.63
N LEU A 195 -14.90 -15.77 -13.27
CA LEU A 195 -15.31 -15.90 -11.88
C LEU A 195 -15.04 -17.34 -11.43
N VAL A 196 -14.50 -17.48 -10.23
CA VAL A 196 -14.07 -18.75 -9.63
C VAL A 196 -15.01 -19.18 -8.51
N PHE A 197 -15.67 -18.24 -7.84
CA PHE A 197 -16.57 -18.48 -6.71
C PHE A 197 -18.02 -18.06 -6.98
N PHE A 198 -18.24 -17.05 -7.81
CA PHE A 198 -19.56 -16.46 -8.08
C PHE A 198 -20.05 -16.76 -9.50
N LYS A 199 -21.38 -16.84 -9.66
CA LYS A 199 -22.03 -17.00 -10.97
C LYS A 199 -22.81 -15.75 -11.33
N TYR A 200 -22.69 -15.30 -12.58
CA TYR A 200 -23.53 -14.24 -13.12
C TYR A 200 -25.02 -14.60 -13.07
N SER A 201 -25.38 -15.87 -13.29
CA SER A 201 -26.77 -16.32 -13.24
C SER A 201 -27.42 -16.18 -11.86
N GLU A 202 -26.61 -16.07 -10.81
CA GLU A 202 -27.06 -15.91 -9.42
C GLU A 202 -26.90 -14.46 -8.92
N MET A 203 -26.34 -13.59 -9.76
CA MET A 203 -26.06 -12.20 -9.47
C MET A 203 -27.21 -11.30 -9.94
N SER A 204 -27.42 -10.17 -9.27
CA SER A 204 -28.37 -9.17 -9.75
C SER A 204 -27.88 -8.56 -11.07
N PRO A 205 -28.79 -8.07 -11.94
CA PRO A 205 -28.40 -7.31 -13.12
C PRO A 205 -27.51 -6.12 -12.78
N GLU A 206 -27.83 -5.39 -11.71
CA GLU A 206 -27.08 -4.22 -11.25
C GLU A 206 -25.66 -4.59 -10.82
N MET A 207 -25.48 -5.71 -10.10
CA MET A 207 -24.14 -6.14 -9.70
C MET A 207 -23.34 -6.68 -10.90
N THR A 208 -23.99 -7.29 -11.88
CA THR A 208 -23.34 -7.70 -13.15
C THR A 208 -22.78 -6.49 -13.91
N GLU A 209 -23.53 -5.38 -13.95
CA GLU A 209 -23.05 -4.10 -14.48
C GLU A 209 -21.86 -3.56 -13.68
N MET A 210 -21.88 -3.70 -12.34
CA MET A 210 -20.74 -3.30 -11.48
C MET A 210 -19.48 -4.13 -11.74
N ILE A 211 -19.61 -5.43 -12.05
CA ILE A 211 -18.44 -6.22 -12.47
C ILE A 211 -17.81 -5.64 -13.74
N THR A 212 -18.64 -5.20 -14.70
CA THR A 212 -18.13 -4.57 -15.93
C THR A 212 -17.43 -3.24 -15.62
N LEU A 213 -18.01 -2.42 -14.74
CA LEU A 213 -17.37 -1.18 -14.26
C LEU A 213 -16.00 -1.46 -13.60
N ILE A 214 -15.90 -2.50 -12.77
CA ILE A 214 -14.64 -2.90 -12.12
C ILE A 214 -13.62 -3.32 -13.18
N LEU A 215 -14.01 -4.13 -14.17
CA LEU A 215 -13.11 -4.58 -15.24
C LEU A 215 -12.62 -3.42 -16.12
N ASP A 216 -13.48 -2.48 -16.46
CA ASP A 216 -13.12 -1.28 -17.22
C ASP A 216 -12.15 -0.40 -16.41
N PHE A 217 -12.38 -0.27 -15.10
CA PHE A 217 -11.48 0.42 -14.19
C PHE A 217 -10.11 -0.28 -14.12
N MET A 218 -10.08 -1.61 -13.93
CA MET A 218 -8.86 -2.41 -13.92
C MET A 218 -8.07 -2.25 -15.22
N SER A 219 -8.74 -2.34 -16.37
CA SER A 219 -8.08 -2.14 -17.67
C SER A 219 -7.48 -0.74 -17.78
N ARG A 220 -8.23 0.30 -17.42
CA ARG A 220 -7.78 1.70 -17.54
C ARG A 220 -6.60 2.03 -16.62
N TRP A 221 -6.57 1.46 -15.42
CA TRP A 221 -5.65 1.80 -14.33
C TRP A 221 -4.65 0.68 -13.99
N ARG A 222 -4.46 -0.27 -14.92
CA ARG A 222 -3.59 -1.43 -14.73
C ARG A 222 -2.15 -1.10 -14.38
N ARG A 223 -1.63 0.04 -14.88
CA ARG A 223 -0.30 0.52 -14.53
C ARG A 223 -0.22 0.87 -13.04
N GLU A 224 -1.19 1.61 -12.53
CA GLU A 224 -1.23 2.05 -11.13
C GLU A 224 -1.46 0.87 -10.18
N TYR A 225 -2.26 -0.11 -10.57
CA TYR A 225 -2.33 -1.39 -9.87
C TYR A 225 -0.96 -2.06 -9.79
N TRP A 226 -0.29 -2.23 -10.93
CA TRP A 226 1.02 -2.87 -10.98
C TRP A 226 2.07 -2.12 -10.15
N GLU A 227 2.09 -0.78 -10.20
CA GLU A 227 3.00 0.06 -9.42
C GLU A 227 2.71 -0.04 -7.90
N TRP A 228 1.45 -0.14 -7.47
CA TRP A 228 1.07 -0.44 -6.08
C TRP A 228 1.56 -1.83 -5.62
N TYR A 229 1.55 -2.81 -6.52
CA TYR A 229 2.00 -4.18 -6.25
C TYR A 229 3.53 -4.34 -6.30
N HIS A 230 4.23 -3.44 -6.97
CA HIS A 230 5.68 -3.47 -7.19
C HIS A 230 6.30 -2.13 -6.82
N TRP A 231 6.13 -1.72 -5.55
CA TRP A 231 6.50 -0.38 -5.13
C TRP A 231 8.02 -0.22 -5.02
N VAL A 232 8.63 0.27 -6.11
CA VAL A 232 10.04 0.65 -6.16
C VAL A 232 10.26 1.94 -5.38
N THR A 233 11.26 1.95 -4.51
CA THR A 233 11.61 3.12 -3.70
C THR A 233 12.51 4.05 -4.53
N MET A 234 11.90 5.06 -5.16
CA MET A 234 12.59 6.08 -5.95
C MET A 234 13.15 7.17 -5.05
N ASP A 235 14.31 7.74 -5.41
CA ASP A 235 14.88 8.87 -4.72
C ASP A 235 14.35 10.20 -5.28
N PRO A 236 13.52 10.96 -4.53
CA PRO A 236 12.97 12.22 -5.02
C PRO A 236 14.04 13.31 -5.22
N ASP A 237 15.17 13.19 -4.53
CA ASP A 237 16.27 14.14 -4.57
C ASP A 237 17.40 13.72 -5.54
N PHE A 238 17.14 12.70 -6.38
CA PHE A 238 18.13 12.19 -7.33
C PHE A 238 18.59 13.27 -8.34
N ASP A 239 19.91 13.39 -8.53
CA ASP A 239 20.48 14.34 -9.50
C ASP A 239 20.46 13.77 -10.93
N TYR A 240 19.33 13.93 -11.61
CA TYR A 240 19.14 13.52 -13.01
C TYR A 240 20.05 14.25 -14.01
N TYR A 241 20.67 15.35 -13.60
CA TYR A 241 21.56 16.12 -14.47
C TYR A 241 23.03 15.74 -14.29
N ARG A 242 23.33 14.75 -13.45
CA ARG A 242 24.70 14.36 -13.09
C ARG A 242 25.52 13.86 -14.29
N THR A 243 24.96 12.98 -15.11
CA THR A 243 25.68 12.33 -16.22
C THR A 243 25.02 12.61 -17.58
N GLN A 244 25.74 12.34 -18.67
CA GLN A 244 25.21 12.56 -20.01
C GLN A 244 24.12 11.55 -20.36
N GLU A 245 24.25 10.32 -19.87
CA GLU A 245 23.30 9.22 -20.08
C GLU A 245 21.94 9.55 -19.45
N LEU A 246 21.94 10.07 -18.21
CA LEU A 246 20.72 10.50 -17.53
C LEU A 246 20.04 11.66 -18.25
N ARG A 247 20.82 12.65 -18.71
CA ARG A 247 20.30 13.80 -19.47
C ARG A 247 19.73 13.42 -20.85
N ALA A 248 20.12 12.27 -21.40
CA ALA A 248 19.62 11.80 -22.68
C ALA A 248 18.16 11.31 -22.59
N ILE A 249 17.65 11.04 -21.39
CA ILE A 249 16.29 10.57 -21.12
C ILE A 249 15.57 11.61 -20.25
N PRO A 250 15.01 12.69 -20.85
CA PRO A 250 14.40 13.79 -20.11
C PRO A 250 13.23 13.34 -19.22
N GLU A 251 12.54 12.25 -19.56
CA GLU A 251 11.43 11.67 -18.81
C GLU A 251 11.84 11.23 -17.40
N LEU A 252 13.12 10.93 -17.16
CA LEU A 252 13.59 10.52 -15.83
C LEU A 252 13.35 11.60 -14.77
N ALA A 253 13.51 12.87 -15.12
CA ALA A 253 13.39 13.99 -14.19
C ALA A 253 11.96 14.18 -13.66
N ASP A 254 10.96 13.69 -14.40
CA ASP A 254 9.55 13.76 -14.05
C ASP A 254 9.01 12.46 -13.46
N MET A 255 9.74 11.34 -13.57
CA MET A 255 9.24 10.00 -13.25
C MET A 255 8.63 9.87 -11.85
N TYR A 256 9.27 10.46 -10.84
CA TYR A 256 8.73 10.47 -9.47
C TYR A 256 7.42 11.28 -9.37
N ARG A 257 7.38 12.48 -9.97
CA ARG A 257 6.20 13.36 -9.94
C ARG A 257 5.04 12.77 -10.73
N ASP A 258 5.32 12.26 -11.92
CA ASP A 258 4.34 11.58 -12.77
C ASP A 258 3.66 10.42 -12.04
N ARG A 259 4.44 9.53 -11.41
CA ARG A 259 3.88 8.44 -10.60
C ARG A 259 3.00 8.97 -9.48
N LYS A 260 3.46 9.98 -8.75
CA LYS A 260 2.67 10.58 -7.66
C LYS A 260 1.33 11.13 -8.16
N ASP A 261 1.34 11.88 -9.25
CA ASP A 261 0.14 12.53 -9.79
C ASP A 261 -0.85 11.49 -10.32
N ARG A 262 -0.38 10.47 -11.03
CA ARG A 262 -1.21 9.35 -11.49
C ARG A 262 -1.81 8.55 -10.34
N HIS A 263 -1.06 8.27 -9.28
CA HIS A 263 -1.58 7.56 -8.11
C HIS A 263 -2.65 8.37 -7.37
N SER A 264 -2.48 9.68 -7.26
CA SER A 264 -3.51 10.57 -6.71
C SER A 264 -4.80 10.52 -7.53
N ASP A 265 -4.69 10.59 -8.85
CA ASP A 265 -5.84 10.51 -9.75
C ASP A 265 -6.53 9.13 -9.70
N PHE A 266 -5.72 8.06 -9.65
CA PHE A 266 -6.17 6.69 -9.45
C PHE A 266 -6.99 6.54 -8.17
N ASP A 267 -6.48 7.00 -7.03
CA ASP A 267 -7.17 6.86 -5.75
C ASP A 267 -8.49 7.64 -5.73
N ASN A 268 -8.52 8.82 -6.34
CA ASN A 268 -9.76 9.58 -6.49
C ASN A 268 -10.81 8.84 -7.31
N HIS A 269 -10.42 8.23 -8.43
CA HIS A 269 -11.34 7.46 -9.27
C HIS A 269 -11.74 6.12 -8.63
N ARG A 270 -10.81 5.47 -7.93
CA ARG A 270 -11.06 4.24 -7.16
C ARG A 270 -12.09 4.47 -6.08
N LYS A 271 -11.94 5.54 -5.28
CA LYS A 271 -12.91 5.89 -4.22
C LYS A 271 -14.32 6.08 -4.80
N LYS A 272 -14.45 6.73 -5.96
CA LYS A 272 -15.73 6.89 -6.66
C LYS A 272 -16.31 5.56 -7.14
N MET A 273 -15.52 4.76 -7.83
CA MET A 273 -15.94 3.44 -8.32
C MET A 273 -16.39 2.54 -7.16
N MET A 274 -15.61 2.46 -6.08
CA MET A 274 -15.97 1.69 -4.88
C MET A 274 -17.28 2.17 -4.25
N ALA A 275 -17.50 3.50 -4.18
CA ALA A 275 -18.74 4.05 -3.64
C ALA A 275 -19.97 3.74 -4.52
N GLU A 276 -19.80 3.58 -5.83
CA GLU A 276 -20.85 3.14 -6.75
C GLU A 276 -21.14 1.64 -6.56
N VAL A 277 -20.09 0.81 -6.58
CA VAL A 277 -20.17 -0.64 -6.39
C VAL A 277 -20.85 -0.99 -5.06
N GLN A 278 -20.44 -0.35 -3.96
CA GLN A 278 -20.98 -0.62 -2.62
C GLN A 278 -22.47 -0.25 -2.45
N LYS A 279 -22.99 0.66 -3.29
CA LYS A 279 -24.40 1.05 -3.26
C LYS A 279 -25.28 0.15 -4.13
N SER A 280 -24.68 -0.71 -4.95
CA SER A 280 -25.42 -1.54 -5.88
C SER A 280 -26.21 -2.64 -5.16
N PRO A 281 -27.49 -2.86 -5.51
CA PRO A 281 -28.27 -3.99 -4.99
C PRO A 281 -27.56 -5.32 -5.24
N GLY A 282 -27.37 -6.11 -4.19
CA GLY A 282 -26.67 -7.39 -4.27
C GLY A 282 -25.16 -7.32 -4.05
N TYR A 283 -24.60 -6.13 -3.77
CA TYR A 283 -23.20 -6.01 -3.38
C TYR A 283 -22.89 -6.85 -2.13
N SER A 284 -21.75 -7.54 -2.18
CA SER A 284 -21.14 -8.23 -1.04
C SER A 284 -19.64 -8.06 -1.13
N ASP A 285 -19.00 -7.70 -0.03
CA ASP A 285 -17.54 -7.63 0.09
C ASP A 285 -16.84 -8.94 -0.30
N ARG A 286 -17.56 -10.07 -0.26
CA ARG A 286 -17.02 -11.36 -0.67
C ARG A 286 -16.62 -11.41 -2.14
N ILE A 287 -17.13 -10.51 -2.98
CA ILE A 287 -16.76 -10.42 -4.38
C ILE A 287 -15.26 -10.16 -4.57
N TRP A 288 -14.60 -9.50 -3.62
CA TRP A 288 -13.17 -9.17 -3.69
C TRP A 288 -12.25 -10.35 -3.35
N PHE A 289 -12.80 -11.52 -3.03
CA PHE A 289 -12.03 -12.76 -3.04
C PHE A 289 -11.93 -13.37 -4.43
N GLU A 290 -12.69 -12.88 -5.42
CA GLU A 290 -12.55 -13.32 -6.80
C GLU A 290 -11.17 -12.97 -7.33
N PRO A 291 -10.35 -13.96 -7.68
CA PRO A 291 -8.97 -13.69 -8.04
C PRO A 291 -8.85 -13.04 -9.43
N GLY A 292 -9.94 -13.02 -10.22
CA GLY A 292 -10.04 -12.26 -11.47
C GLY A 292 -10.41 -10.79 -11.30
N LEU A 293 -10.76 -10.35 -10.09
CA LEU A 293 -11.06 -8.95 -9.77
C LEU A 293 -9.93 -8.39 -8.91
N TRP A 294 -9.19 -7.44 -9.46
CA TRP A 294 -7.99 -6.92 -8.81
C TRP A 294 -8.30 -6.05 -7.61
N VAL A 295 -7.48 -6.21 -6.58
CA VAL A 295 -7.62 -5.52 -5.29
C VAL A 295 -6.44 -4.60 -5.06
N VAL A 296 -6.70 -3.34 -4.69
CA VAL A 296 -5.61 -2.44 -4.24
C VAL A 296 -5.21 -2.80 -2.81
N PRO A 297 -3.92 -3.06 -2.53
CA PRO A 297 -3.48 -3.34 -1.18
C PRO A 297 -3.62 -2.08 -0.32
N GLN A 298 -3.92 -2.28 0.97
CA GLN A 298 -4.03 -1.17 1.91
C GLN A 298 -2.74 -0.34 2.00
N ASN A 299 -1.60 -1.00 1.83
CA ASN A 299 -0.29 -0.36 1.73
C ASN A 299 0.45 -0.88 0.49
N PRO A 300 1.30 -0.07 -0.15
CA PRO A 300 2.05 -0.49 -1.31
C PRO A 300 2.97 -1.65 -0.95
N CYS A 301 3.04 -2.60 -1.85
CA CYS A 301 3.86 -3.78 -1.67
C CYS A 301 5.29 -3.39 -2.03
N TYR A 302 6.07 -3.03 -1.01
CA TYR A 302 7.47 -2.62 -1.21
C TYR A 302 8.25 -3.70 -1.96
N TRP A 303 8.88 -3.29 -3.06
CA TRP A 303 9.84 -4.09 -3.80
C TRP A 303 11.24 -3.73 -3.31
N ILE A 304 11.85 -4.65 -2.57
CA ILE A 304 13.24 -4.52 -2.13
C ILE A 304 14.13 -4.92 -3.30
N THR A 305 14.83 -3.96 -3.89
CA THR A 305 15.76 -4.23 -4.98
C THR A 305 17.09 -4.77 -4.45
N GLY A 306 17.66 -5.70 -5.22
CA GLY A 306 19.01 -6.19 -5.00
C GLY A 306 20.05 -5.08 -5.15
N ASP A 307 21.25 -5.37 -4.71
CA ASP A 307 22.41 -4.52 -4.87
C ASP A 307 22.80 -4.40 -6.35
N ALA A 308 22.95 -3.16 -6.84
CA ALA A 308 23.33 -2.90 -8.21
C ALA A 308 24.73 -3.45 -8.56
N GLU A 309 25.60 -3.66 -7.56
CA GLU A 309 26.92 -4.26 -7.77
C GLU A 309 26.84 -5.73 -8.22
N LEU A 310 25.73 -6.43 -7.93
CA LEU A 310 25.52 -7.81 -8.36
C LEU A 310 25.15 -7.93 -9.85
N GLN A 311 24.86 -6.80 -10.52
CA GLN A 311 24.56 -6.74 -11.96
C GLN A 311 23.40 -7.67 -12.39
N ILE A 312 22.45 -7.92 -11.48
CA ILE A 312 21.20 -8.62 -11.80
C ILE A 312 20.22 -7.57 -12.29
N SER A 313 19.74 -7.72 -13.53
CA SER A 313 18.82 -6.75 -14.14
C SER A 313 17.54 -6.60 -13.34
N LEU A 314 16.93 -5.41 -13.35
CA LEU A 314 15.63 -5.20 -12.69
C LEU A 314 14.53 -6.12 -13.26
N GLN A 315 14.64 -6.51 -14.53
CA GLN A 315 13.72 -7.45 -15.18
C GLN A 315 13.82 -8.87 -14.60
N ASP A 316 15.03 -9.38 -14.36
CA ASP A 316 15.24 -10.70 -13.75
C ASP A 316 14.80 -10.71 -12.28
N GLN A 317 15.02 -9.58 -11.58
CA GLN A 317 14.51 -9.39 -10.23
C GLN A 317 12.99 -9.37 -10.19
N LEU A 318 12.32 -8.80 -11.20
CA LEU A 318 10.86 -8.80 -11.31
C LEU A 318 10.31 -10.23 -11.41
N VAL A 319 10.87 -11.03 -12.31
CA VAL A 319 10.45 -12.45 -12.46
C VAL A 319 10.62 -13.19 -11.14
N SER A 320 11.75 -12.98 -10.46
CA SER A 320 12.04 -13.64 -9.19
C SER A 320 11.05 -13.26 -8.09
N VAL A 321 10.71 -11.97 -7.95
CA VAL A 321 9.75 -11.52 -6.92
C VAL A 321 8.32 -11.97 -7.24
N ASP A 322 7.93 -12.01 -8.52
CA ASP A 322 6.61 -12.46 -8.94
C ASP A 322 6.39 -13.95 -8.72
N ASP A 323 7.44 -14.76 -8.88
CA ASP A 323 7.39 -16.20 -8.62
C ASP A 323 7.32 -16.49 -7.10
N LEU A 324 8.06 -15.73 -6.30
CA LEU A 324 8.10 -15.89 -4.84
C LEU A 324 6.85 -15.34 -4.15
N GLU A 325 6.27 -14.26 -4.69
CA GLU A 325 5.16 -13.51 -4.09
C GLU A 325 4.00 -13.34 -5.10
N PRO A 326 3.36 -14.43 -5.57
CA PRO A 326 2.39 -14.40 -6.67
C PRO A 326 1.14 -13.54 -6.42
N ALA A 327 0.87 -13.13 -5.18
CA ALA A 327 -0.18 -12.16 -4.87
C ALA A 327 0.08 -10.78 -5.50
N ARG A 328 1.34 -10.39 -5.71
CA ARG A 328 1.72 -9.15 -6.40
C ARG A 328 1.18 -9.09 -7.82
N THR A 329 1.09 -10.22 -8.50
CA THR A 329 0.58 -10.28 -9.87
C THR A 329 -0.91 -10.64 -9.92
N GLN A 330 -1.62 -10.54 -8.79
CA GLN A 330 -3.00 -11.03 -8.66
C GLN A 330 -3.13 -12.47 -9.17
N TRP A 331 -2.12 -13.27 -8.83
CA TRP A 331 -2.03 -14.70 -9.13
C TRP A 331 -1.83 -15.04 -10.60
N VAL A 332 -1.42 -14.09 -11.45
CA VAL A 332 -1.06 -14.34 -12.86
C VAL A 332 0.11 -15.32 -12.97
N THR A 333 1.15 -15.11 -12.17
CA THR A 333 2.39 -15.92 -12.18
C THR A 333 2.27 -17.22 -11.38
N ARG A 334 1.06 -17.58 -10.92
CA ARG A 334 0.85 -18.77 -10.10
C ARG A 334 1.09 -20.05 -10.91
N GLN A 335 1.64 -21.06 -10.24
CA GLN A 335 1.81 -22.40 -10.81
C GLN A 335 0.70 -23.39 -10.37
N SER A 336 -0.05 -23.09 -9.30
CA SER A 336 -1.15 -23.91 -8.79
C SER A 336 -2.27 -23.07 -8.17
N GLU A 337 -3.52 -23.50 -8.33
CA GLU A 337 -4.71 -22.86 -7.74
C GLU A 337 -4.75 -22.96 -6.21
N ASP A 338 -4.12 -23.99 -5.63
CA ASP A 338 -4.13 -24.23 -4.19
C ASP A 338 -3.58 -23.05 -3.37
N VAL A 339 -2.71 -22.23 -3.97
CA VAL A 339 -2.04 -21.13 -3.27
C VAL A 339 -3.03 -20.00 -2.96
N PHE A 340 -3.84 -19.55 -3.93
CA PHE A 340 -4.81 -18.49 -3.69
C PHE A 340 -6.05 -19.03 -2.96
N LEU A 341 -6.43 -20.28 -3.20
CA LEU A 341 -7.56 -20.91 -2.51
C LEU A 341 -7.34 -20.92 -0.99
N LYS A 342 -6.11 -21.05 -0.50
CA LYS A 342 -5.79 -20.96 0.94
C LYS A 342 -6.17 -19.62 1.57
N LEU A 343 -6.22 -18.54 0.79
CA LEU A 343 -6.62 -17.21 1.27
C LEU A 343 -8.14 -16.99 1.23
N ALA A 344 -8.85 -17.76 0.40
CA ALA A 344 -10.30 -17.67 0.33
C ALA A 344 -10.95 -18.26 1.60
N PRO A 345 -11.97 -17.59 2.18
CA PRO A 345 -12.77 -18.13 3.26
C PRO A 345 -13.28 -19.54 2.96
N ALA A 346 -13.34 -20.40 3.97
CA ALA A 346 -13.78 -21.79 3.81
C ALA A 346 -15.14 -21.92 3.10
N LEU A 347 -16.05 -20.97 3.34
CA LEU A 347 -17.34 -20.94 2.66
C LEU A 347 -17.20 -20.77 1.14
N LEU A 348 -16.33 -19.85 0.67
CA LEU A 348 -16.11 -19.62 -0.76
C LEU A 348 -15.38 -20.79 -1.41
N ARG A 349 -14.41 -21.39 -0.70
CA ARG A 349 -13.76 -22.62 -1.18
C ARG A 349 -14.75 -23.75 -1.46
N ASN A 350 -15.81 -23.87 -0.65
CA ASN A 350 -16.87 -24.86 -0.87
C ASN A 350 -17.81 -24.50 -2.04
N GLN A 351 -17.70 -23.28 -2.58
CA GLN A 351 -18.45 -22.76 -3.72
C GLN A 351 -17.60 -22.66 -4.99
N LEU A 352 -16.42 -23.30 -4.99
CA LEU A 352 -15.54 -23.32 -6.15
C LEU A 352 -16.28 -23.85 -7.38
N LEU A 353 -16.29 -23.03 -8.44
CA LEU A 353 -16.92 -23.40 -9.70
C LEU A 353 -16.08 -24.44 -10.44
N SER A 354 -16.76 -25.42 -11.04
CA SER A 354 -16.13 -26.34 -11.98
C SER A 354 -15.58 -25.61 -13.21
N GLU A 355 -14.62 -26.20 -13.92
CA GLU A 355 -14.06 -25.58 -15.13
C GLU A 355 -15.14 -25.21 -16.17
N THR A 356 -16.19 -26.03 -16.29
CA THR A 356 -17.32 -25.76 -17.18
C THR A 356 -18.12 -24.54 -16.72
N GLU A 357 -18.40 -24.43 -15.42
CA GLU A 357 -19.10 -23.27 -14.87
C GLU A 357 -18.26 -21.99 -14.99
N GLN A 358 -16.94 -22.06 -14.79
CA GLN A 358 -16.05 -20.92 -14.99
C GLN A 358 -16.07 -20.42 -16.44
N LEU A 359 -16.17 -21.33 -17.43
CA LEU A 359 -16.29 -20.98 -18.85
C LEU A 359 -17.61 -20.27 -19.20
N ASP A 360 -18.64 -20.44 -18.39
CA ASP A 360 -19.91 -19.74 -18.54
C ASP A 360 -19.94 -18.43 -17.72
N ASN A 361 -18.90 -18.16 -16.92
CA ASN A 361 -18.77 -16.97 -16.08
C ASN A 361 -17.49 -16.17 -16.39
N LEU A 362 -17.33 -15.80 -17.66
CA LEU A 362 -16.17 -15.06 -18.15
C LEU A 362 -16.21 -13.59 -17.74
N LEU A 363 -15.07 -13.09 -17.26
CA LEU A 363 -14.82 -11.68 -16.98
C LEU A 363 -14.43 -10.96 -18.28
N LEU A 364 -15.44 -10.52 -19.03
CA LEU A 364 -15.27 -9.82 -20.30
C LEU A 364 -15.22 -8.31 -20.08
N PRO A 365 -14.09 -7.64 -20.35
CA PRO A 365 -14.02 -6.18 -20.31
C PRO A 365 -14.81 -5.59 -21.48
N SER A 366 -15.19 -4.32 -21.37
CA SER A 366 -15.82 -3.62 -22.49
C SER A 366 -14.86 -3.50 -23.68
N SER A 367 -15.37 -3.71 -24.90
CA SER A 367 -14.59 -3.57 -26.13
C SER A 367 -14.02 -2.15 -26.31
N LYS A 368 -14.61 -1.16 -25.63
CA LYS A 368 -14.12 0.23 -25.63
C LYS A 368 -12.71 0.36 -25.02
N TYR A 369 -12.33 -0.54 -24.12
CA TYR A 369 -11.10 -0.43 -23.36
C TYR A 369 -10.07 -1.51 -23.71
N ASP A 370 -10.46 -2.62 -24.36
CA ASP A 370 -9.50 -3.64 -24.82
C ASP A 370 -10.08 -4.67 -25.83
N GLU A 371 -9.97 -4.39 -27.15
CA GLU A 371 -10.43 -5.30 -28.21
C GLU A 371 -9.58 -6.58 -28.33
N ASP A 372 -8.26 -6.48 -28.15
CA ASP A 372 -7.33 -7.60 -28.32
C ASP A 372 -7.50 -8.65 -27.21
N THR A 373 -7.67 -8.21 -25.96
CA THR A 373 -7.97 -9.11 -24.83
C THR A 373 -9.32 -9.78 -25.00
N LEU A 374 -10.35 -9.06 -25.46
CA LEU A 374 -11.66 -9.64 -25.70
C LEU A 374 -11.57 -10.76 -26.76
N ALA A 375 -10.84 -10.53 -27.85
CA ALA A 375 -10.60 -11.54 -28.87
C ALA A 375 -9.87 -12.76 -28.32
N ALA A 376 -8.83 -12.56 -27.50
CA ALA A 376 -8.06 -13.63 -26.89
C ALA A 376 -8.90 -14.51 -25.94
N VAL A 377 -9.71 -13.89 -25.07
CA VAL A 377 -10.60 -14.61 -24.13
C VAL A 377 -11.63 -15.45 -24.90
N LEU A 378 -12.28 -14.87 -25.91
CA LEU A 378 -13.27 -15.58 -26.73
C LEU A 378 -12.64 -16.74 -27.53
N ALA A 379 -11.41 -16.58 -28.01
CA ALA A 379 -10.67 -17.63 -28.69
C ALA A 379 -10.30 -18.79 -27.76
N ALA A 380 -9.89 -18.51 -26.52
CA ALA A 380 -9.57 -19.53 -25.52
C ALA A 380 -10.79 -20.38 -25.16
N VAL A 381 -11.96 -19.74 -25.01
CA VAL A 381 -13.24 -20.41 -24.74
C VAL A 381 -13.62 -21.33 -25.89
N SER A 382 -13.48 -20.86 -27.13
CA SER A 382 -13.76 -21.65 -28.32
C SER A 382 -12.87 -22.90 -28.42
N LYS A 383 -11.63 -22.84 -27.92
CA LYS A 383 -10.73 -24.01 -27.84
C LYS A 383 -11.13 -24.97 -26.74
N LYS A 384 -11.54 -24.48 -25.56
CA LYS A 384 -11.94 -25.31 -24.42
C LYS A 384 -13.29 -26.00 -24.63
N LYS A 385 -14.28 -25.34 -25.26
CA LYS A 385 -15.60 -25.95 -25.58
C LYS A 385 -15.57 -27.01 -26.70
N ARG A 386 -14.43 -27.18 -27.39
CA ARG A 386 -14.24 -28.18 -28.46
C ARG A 386 -13.59 -29.48 -27.97
N LYS A 387 -13.10 -29.51 -26.74
CA LYS A 387 -12.63 -30.71 -26.05
C LYS A 387 -13.71 -31.18 -25.09
#